data_AF-A0A800F304-F1
#
_entry.id   AF-A0A800F304-F1
#
_cell.length_a   1.000
_cell.length_b   1.000
_cell.length_c   1.000
_cell.angle_alpha   90.00
_cell.angle_beta   90.00
_cell.angle_gamma   90.00
#
_symmetry.space_group_name_H-M   'P 1'
#
loop_
_entity.id
_entity.type
_entity.pdbx_description
1 polymer ?
#
loop_
_entity_poly.entity_id
_entity_poly.type
_entity_poly.pdbx_seq_one_letter_code
_entity_poly.pdbx_strand_id
1 'polypeptide(L)'
;WAKATWGGWLPPDIKIIGASISLIFYFAYMILRRAIEQENKRARIAAVYNIIACTLMIMFIYVLPRVNGADSLHPGNGGNPGFSTYDLDSDLRMIFYPSVIGWILFSLWLANIKIRFNKLKRKFLIKKMNQ
;
A
#
# COMPACT_ATOMS: atom_id res chain seq x y z
N TRP A 1 -5.01 -17.65 -9.20
CA TRP A 1 -3.67 -17.49 -9.80
C TRP A 1 -2.64 -18.36 -9.10
N ALA A 2 -2.35 -18.18 -7.81
CA ALA A 2 -1.33 -18.97 -7.09
C ALA A 2 -1.46 -20.51 -7.26
N LYS A 3 -2.67 -21.07 -7.18
CA LYS A 3 -2.89 -22.51 -7.43
C LYS A 3 -2.49 -22.96 -8.84
N ALA A 4 -2.73 -22.12 -9.85
CA ALA A 4 -2.38 -22.41 -11.23
C ALA A 4 -0.87 -22.26 -11.48
N THR A 5 -0.19 -21.35 -10.78
CA THR A 5 1.25 -21.09 -10.95
C THR A 5 2.13 -22.04 -10.12
N TRP A 6 1.70 -22.37 -8.90
CA TRP A 6 2.53 -23.00 -7.87
C TRP A 6 1.85 -24.18 -7.16
N GLY A 7 0.71 -24.66 -7.67
CA GLY A 7 0.03 -25.87 -7.15
C GLY A 7 -0.73 -25.69 -5.83
N GLY A 8 -0.65 -24.52 -5.18
CA GLY A 8 -1.31 -24.23 -3.91
C GLY A 8 -2.01 -22.87 -3.87
N TRP A 9 -3.09 -22.76 -3.09
CA TRP A 9 -3.79 -21.48 -2.90
C TRP A 9 -2.96 -20.46 -2.10
N LEU A 10 -2.18 -20.95 -1.14
CA LEU A 10 -1.22 -20.17 -0.35
C LEU A 10 0.07 -20.98 -0.22
N PRO A 11 0.95 -20.95 -1.25
CA PRO A 11 2.23 -21.63 -1.20
C PRO A 11 3.09 -21.09 -0.03
N PRO A 12 3.94 -21.93 0.59
CA PRO A 12 4.83 -21.52 1.67
C PRO A 12 6.04 -20.72 1.14
N ASP A 13 5.77 -19.59 0.49
CA ASP A 13 6.76 -18.69 -0.10
C ASP A 13 6.90 -17.42 0.72
N ILE A 14 8.14 -16.98 0.96
CA ILE A 14 8.43 -15.83 1.82
C ILE A 14 7.81 -14.52 1.33
N LYS A 15 7.72 -14.30 0.00
CA LYS A 15 7.12 -13.10 -0.58
C LYS A 15 5.59 -13.15 -0.51
N ILE A 16 4.98 -14.31 -0.79
CA ILE A 16 3.52 -14.49 -0.66
C ILE A 16 3.09 -14.31 0.78
N ILE A 17 3.77 -14.99 1.72
CA ILE A 17 3.46 -14.89 3.14
C ILE A 17 3.70 -13.47 3.65
N GLY A 18 4.84 -12.85 3.28
CA GLY A 18 5.16 -11.47 3.66
C GLY A 18 4.12 -10.46 3.18
N ALA A 19 3.66 -10.59 1.93
CA ALA A 19 2.58 -9.75 1.38
C ALA A 19 1.25 -10.00 2.11
N SER A 20 0.92 -11.26 2.39
CA SER A 20 -0.31 -11.64 3.10
C SER A 20 -0.34 -11.09 4.53
N ILE A 21 0.77 -11.20 5.27
CA ILE A 21 0.91 -10.64 6.62
C ILE A 21 0.77 -9.11 6.57
N SER A 22 1.45 -8.44 5.63
CA SER A 22 1.34 -6.99 5.46
C SER A 22 -0.11 -6.55 5.28
N LEU A 23 -0.87 -7.30 4.48
CA LEU A 23 -2.29 -7.04 4.23
C LEU A 23 -3.14 -7.24 5.50
N ILE A 24 -2.85 -8.28 6.30
CA ILE A 24 -3.50 -8.48 7.61
C ILE A 24 -3.22 -7.31 8.55
N PHE A 25 -1.99 -6.79 8.62
CA PHE A 25 -1.67 -5.60 9.41
C PHE A 25 -2.51 -4.39 8.98
N TYR A 26 -2.69 -4.17 7.66
CA TYR A 26 -3.53 -3.08 7.18
C TYR A 26 -5.04 -3.31 7.41
N PHE A 27 -5.51 -4.56 7.42
CA PHE A 27 -6.89 -4.85 7.86
C PHE A 27 -7.08 -4.58 9.35
N ALA A 28 -6.13 -4.99 10.18
CA ALA A 28 -6.14 -4.67 11.60
C ALA A 28 -6.09 -3.14 11.84
N TYR A 29 -5.32 -2.39 11.05
CA TYR A 29 -5.34 -0.93 11.05
C TYR A 29 -6.76 -0.37 10.81
N MET A 30 -7.47 -0.87 9.80
CA MET A 30 -8.82 -0.41 9.47
C MET A 30 -9.81 -0.68 10.61
N ILE A 31 -9.73 -1.87 11.23
CA ILE A 31 -10.56 -2.26 12.37
C ILE A 31 -10.25 -1.37 13.59
N LEU A 32 -8.97 -1.26 13.95
CA LEU A 32 -8.51 -0.44 15.08
C LEU A 32 -8.95 1.02 14.94
N ARG A 33 -8.79 1.62 13.75
CA ARG A 33 -9.18 3.00 13.50
C ARG A 33 -10.70 3.22 13.63
N ARG A 34 -11.51 2.20 13.33
CA ARG A 34 -12.97 2.27 13.46
C ARG A 34 -13.43 2.04 14.90
N ALA A 35 -12.72 1.23 15.67
CA ALA A 35 -13.08 0.88 17.05
C ALA A 35 -12.92 2.05 18.05
N ILE A 36 -12.12 3.07 17.73
CA ILE A 36 -11.88 4.20 18.65
C ILE A 36 -12.86 5.35 18.36
N GLU A 37 -13.72 5.66 19.33
CA GLU A 37 -14.74 6.72 19.18
C GLU A 37 -14.16 8.14 19.25
N GLN A 38 -13.32 8.43 20.25
CA GLN A 38 -12.77 9.77 20.45
C GLN A 38 -11.81 10.15 19.30
N GLU A 39 -12.11 11.23 18.58
CA GLU A 39 -11.41 11.62 17.35
C GLU A 39 -9.91 11.85 17.57
N ASN A 40 -9.54 12.61 18.61
CA ASN A 40 -8.13 12.91 18.91
C ASN A 40 -7.32 11.65 19.25
N LYS A 41 -7.90 10.76 20.06
CA LYS A 41 -7.29 9.46 20.43
C LYS A 41 -7.15 8.56 19.22
N ARG A 42 -8.19 8.49 18.39
CA ARG A 42 -8.21 7.73 17.14
C ARG A 42 -7.12 8.20 16.18
N ALA A 43 -6.98 9.51 15.98
CA ALA A 43 -5.97 10.08 15.09
C ALA A 43 -4.55 9.71 15.54
N ARG A 44 -4.26 9.85 16.84
CA ARG A 44 -2.94 9.54 17.41
C ARG A 44 -2.61 8.05 17.31
N ILE A 45 -3.50 7.17 17.77
CA ILE A 45 -3.27 5.72 17.77
C ILE A 45 -3.19 5.18 16.34
N ALA A 46 -4.08 5.62 15.45
CA ALA A 46 -4.04 5.21 14.05
C ALA A 46 -2.73 5.67 13.37
N ALA A 47 -2.24 6.88 13.63
CA ALA A 47 -0.99 7.34 13.05
C ALA A 47 0.19 6.44 13.46
N VAL A 48 0.33 6.12 14.75
CA VAL A 48 1.39 5.24 15.26
C VAL A 48 1.30 3.85 14.66
N TYR A 49 0.10 3.25 14.67
CA TYR A 49 -0.10 1.92 14.07
C TYR A 49 0.28 1.91 12.59
N ASN A 50 -0.12 2.95 11.83
CA ASN A 50 0.16 3.02 10.40
C ASN A 50 1.66 3.12 10.09
N ILE A 51 2.44 3.81 10.94
CA ILE A 51 3.90 3.83 10.83
C ILE A 51 4.45 2.42 11.00
N ILE A 52 4.00 1.69 12.03
CA ILE A 52 4.45 0.32 12.29
C ILE A 52 4.06 -0.61 11.12
N ALA A 53 2.81 -0.56 10.66
CA ALA A 53 2.33 -1.38 9.55
C ALA A 53 3.10 -1.09 8.25
N CYS A 54 3.38 0.18 7.96
CA CYS A 54 4.17 0.59 6.80
C CYS A 54 5.61 0.06 6.89
N THR A 55 6.26 0.24 8.05
CA THR A 55 7.60 -0.28 8.29
C THR A 55 7.65 -1.79 8.14
N LEU A 56 6.71 -2.52 8.74
CA LEU A 56 6.63 -3.97 8.62
C LEU A 56 6.36 -4.42 7.18
N MET A 57 5.52 -3.71 6.44
CA MET A 57 5.29 -3.99 5.02
C MET A 57 6.59 -3.85 4.21
N ILE A 58 7.36 -2.79 4.43
CA ILE A 58 8.67 -2.62 3.79
C ILE A 58 9.59 -3.77 4.16
N MET A 59 9.65 -4.13 5.46
CA MET A 59 10.46 -5.23 5.93
C MET A 59 10.06 -6.56 5.27
N PHE A 60 8.77 -6.90 5.22
CA PHE A 60 8.30 -8.18 4.69
C PHE A 60 8.38 -8.28 3.16
N ILE A 61 8.17 -7.18 2.43
CA ILE A 61 8.18 -7.20 0.96
C ILE A 61 9.59 -7.02 0.41
N TYR A 62 10.40 -6.15 1.00
CA TYR A 62 11.69 -5.77 0.43
C TYR A 62 12.89 -6.35 1.17
N VAL A 63 12.86 -6.39 2.50
CA VAL A 63 14.04 -6.80 3.29
C VAL A 63 14.09 -8.31 3.45
N LEU A 64 13.02 -8.90 4.00
CA LEU A 64 12.94 -10.31 4.35
C LEU A 64 13.22 -11.25 3.16
N PRO A 65 12.75 -11.02 1.93
CA PRO A 65 13.04 -11.91 0.81
C PRO A 65 14.49 -11.83 0.31
N ARG A 66 15.31 -10.92 0.86
CA ARG A 66 16.70 -10.70 0.48
C ARG A 66 17.69 -11.10 1.59
N VAL A 67 17.20 -11.59 2.73
CA VAL A 67 18.09 -12.14 3.76
C VAL A 67 18.58 -13.52 3.34
N ASN A 68 19.81 -13.87 3.73
CA ASN A 68 20.40 -15.16 3.40
C ASN A 68 19.52 -16.31 3.92
N GLY A 69 19.19 -17.26 3.04
CA GLY A 69 18.34 -18.42 3.37
C GLY A 69 16.83 -18.24 3.12
N ALA A 70 16.39 -17.09 2.60
CA ALA A 70 15.00 -16.85 2.22
C ALA A 70 14.78 -17.08 0.71
N ASP A 71 14.62 -18.34 0.31
CA ASP A 71 14.28 -18.69 -1.06
C ASP A 71 12.82 -18.37 -1.40
N SER A 72 12.58 -18.02 -2.67
CA SER A 72 11.26 -17.66 -3.16
C SER A 72 10.96 -18.34 -4.49
N LEU A 73 9.71 -18.79 -4.65
CA LEU A 73 9.12 -19.35 -5.87
C LEU A 73 8.97 -18.31 -7.00
N HIS A 74 9.23 -17.03 -6.73
CA HIS A 74 9.14 -15.96 -7.70
C HIS A 74 10.37 -15.97 -8.64
N PRO A 75 10.17 -15.92 -9.97
CA PRO A 75 11.27 -15.78 -10.92
C PRO A 75 12.16 -14.58 -10.60
N GLY A 76 13.47 -14.72 -10.81
CA GLY A 76 14.43 -13.65 -10.56
C GLY A 76 14.75 -13.39 -9.08
N ASN A 77 14.49 -14.35 -8.18
CA ASN A 77 14.93 -14.26 -6.79
C ASN A 77 16.48 -14.35 -6.70
N GLY A 78 17.09 -13.53 -5.84
CA GLY A 78 18.55 -13.54 -5.61
C GLY A 78 19.39 -12.60 -6.50
N GLY A 79 18.78 -11.92 -7.48
CA GLY A 79 19.45 -10.89 -8.30
C GLY A 79 19.06 -9.45 -7.92
N ASN A 80 19.56 -8.46 -8.68
CA ASN A 80 19.16 -7.05 -8.56
C ASN A 80 18.25 -6.64 -9.73
N PRO A 81 16.94 -6.95 -9.69
CA PRO A 81 16.03 -6.83 -10.84
C PRO A 81 15.72 -5.40 -11.30
N GLY A 82 16.34 -4.37 -10.72
CA GLY A 82 16.20 -2.97 -11.16
C GLY A 82 17.36 -2.46 -12.00
N PHE A 83 18.36 -3.31 -12.30
CA PHE A 83 19.58 -2.93 -13.01
C PHE A 83 19.94 -3.92 -14.14
N SER A 84 18.96 -4.63 -14.71
CA SER A 84 19.19 -5.42 -15.91
C SER A 84 19.12 -4.51 -17.15
N THR A 85 20.05 -4.70 -18.09
CA THR A 85 20.13 -3.92 -19.34
C THR A 85 18.90 -4.06 -20.24
N TYR A 86 17.98 -4.99 -19.93
CA TYR A 86 16.75 -5.26 -20.68
C TYR A 86 15.49 -4.60 -20.08
N ASP A 87 15.58 -3.89 -18.95
CA ASP A 87 14.39 -3.59 -18.13
C ASP A 87 13.49 -2.44 -18.64
N LEU A 88 13.91 -1.64 -19.63
CA LEU A 88 13.09 -0.53 -20.13
C LEU A 88 13.25 -0.29 -21.65
N ASP A 89 12.75 -1.25 -22.43
CA ASP A 89 12.52 -1.13 -23.88
C ASP A 89 11.83 0.21 -24.22
N SER A 90 12.20 0.80 -25.36
CA SER A 90 11.63 2.06 -25.83
C SER A 90 10.11 1.99 -25.97
N ASP A 91 9.57 0.83 -26.36
CA ASP A 91 8.12 0.64 -26.50
C ASP A 91 7.39 0.68 -25.15
N LEU A 92 8.00 0.10 -24.10
CA LEU A 92 7.47 0.16 -22.73
C LEU A 92 7.41 1.58 -22.18
N ARG A 93 8.31 2.47 -22.60
CA ARG A 93 8.32 3.89 -22.17
C ARG A 93 7.08 4.64 -22.61
N MET A 94 6.54 4.32 -23.80
CA MET A 94 5.33 4.96 -24.33
C MET A 94 4.09 4.65 -23.49
N ILE A 95 4.10 3.57 -22.70
CA ILE A 95 3.02 3.22 -21.78
C ILE A 95 3.36 3.69 -20.36
N PHE A 96 4.60 3.48 -19.92
CA PHE A 96 5.05 3.77 -18.56
C PHE A 96 4.89 5.25 -18.19
N TYR A 97 5.45 6.17 -18.99
CA TYR A 97 5.43 7.60 -18.62
C TYR A 97 4.02 8.21 -18.66
N PRO A 98 3.18 7.95 -19.68
CA PRO A 98 1.79 8.39 -19.65
C PRO A 98 1.01 7.79 -18.48
N SER A 99 1.29 6.54 -18.09
CA SER A 99 0.65 5.93 -16.91
C SER A 99 1.05 6.64 -15.62
N VAL A 100 2.32 7.00 -15.44
CA VAL A 100 2.80 7.77 -14.28
C VAL A 100 2.08 9.13 -14.21
N ILE A 101 2.02 9.85 -15.33
CA ILE A 101 1.31 11.13 -15.41
C ILE A 101 -0.18 10.95 -15.09
N GLY A 102 -0.81 9.92 -15.67
CA GLY A 102 -2.20 9.58 -15.42
C GLY A 102 -2.49 9.33 -13.93
N TRP A 103 -1.64 8.55 -13.25
CA TRP A 103 -1.77 8.30 -11.81
C TRP A 103 -1.56 9.54 -10.95
N ILE A 104 -0.64 10.44 -11.34
CA ILE A 104 -0.44 11.71 -10.65
C ILE A 104 -1.69 12.59 -10.81
N LEU A 105 -2.18 12.77 -12.04
CA LEU A 105 -3.36 13.59 -12.32
C LEU A 105 -4.61 13.03 -11.62
N PHE A 106 -4.79 11.71 -11.65
CA PHE A 106 -5.88 11.04 -10.94
C PHE A 106 -5.81 11.26 -9.43
N SER A 107 -4.61 11.18 -8.84
CA SER A 107 -4.41 11.43 -7.41
C SER A 107 -4.71 12.89 -7.03
N LEU A 108 -4.28 13.84 -7.86
CA LEU A 108 -4.59 15.27 -7.67
C LEU A 108 -6.09 15.55 -7.79
N TRP A 109 -6.75 14.92 -8.75
CA TRP A 109 -8.20 15.01 -8.93
C TRP A 109 -8.96 14.49 -7.69
N LEU A 110 -8.59 13.32 -7.18
CA LEU A 110 -9.15 12.77 -5.94
C LEU A 110 -8.89 13.69 -4.74
N ALA A 111 -7.68 14.24 -4.61
CA ALA A 111 -7.33 15.18 -3.54
C ALA A 111 -8.21 16.44 -3.60
N ASN A 112 -8.43 16.99 -4.80
CA ASN A 112 -9.29 18.15 -5.00
C ASN A 112 -10.73 17.88 -4.54
N ILE A 113 -11.32 16.73 -4.92
CA ILE A 113 -12.67 16.31 -4.48
C ILE A 113 -12.73 16.24 -2.95
N LYS A 114 -11.75 15.57 -2.32
CA LYS A 114 -11.70 15.40 -0.86
C LYS A 114 -11.59 16.72 -0.11
N ILE A 115 -10.76 17.65 -0.59
CA ILE A 115 -10.60 18.98 0.02
C ILE A 115 -11.91 19.77 -0.07
N ARG A 116 -12.56 19.78 -1.23
CA ARG A 116 -13.85 20.48 -1.43
C ARG A 116 -14.94 19.91 -0.52
N PHE A 117 -15.04 18.59 -0.43
CA PHE A 117 -15.98 17.92 0.47
C PHE A 117 -15.75 18.31 1.93
N ASN A 118 -14.51 18.29 2.40
CA ASN A 118 -14.17 18.66 3.78
C ASN A 118 -14.47 20.14 4.08
N LYS A 119 -14.23 21.04 3.12
CA LYS A 119 -14.59 22.47 3.27
C LYS A 119 -16.11 22.64 3.43
N LEU A 120 -16.92 21.95 2.63
CA LEU A 120 -18.38 22.00 2.73
C LEU A 120 -18.89 21.41 4.05
N LYS A 121 -18.37 20.25 4.45
CA LYS A 121 -18.69 19.62 5.74
C LYS A 121 -18.37 20.56 6.91
N ARG A 122 -17.21 21.22 6.89
CA ARG A 122 -16.82 22.19 7.93
C ARG A 122 -17.77 23.39 7.97
N LYS A 123 -18.13 23.97 6.83
CA LYS A 123 -19.11 25.07 6.76
C LYS A 123 -20.47 24.66 7.32
N PHE A 124 -20.95 23.46 6.99
CA PHE A 124 -22.21 22.91 7.49
C PHE A 124 -22.19 22.75 9.02
N LEU A 125 -21.11 22.19 9.58
CA LEU A 125 -20.97 22.03 11.03
C LEU A 125 -20.92 23.38 11.77
N ILE A 126 -20.18 24.36 11.26
CA ILE A 126 -20.13 25.71 11.85
C ILE A 126 -21.52 26.37 11.83
N LYS A 127 -22.26 26.27 10.71
CA LYS A 127 -23.61 26.81 10.63
C LYS A 127 -24.54 26.17 11.67
N LYS A 128 -24.46 24.85 11.87
CA LYS A 128 -25.26 24.12 12.86
C LYS A 128 -24.94 24.50 14.30
N MET A 129 -23.71 24.90 14.61
CA MET A 129 -23.30 25.33 15.95
C MET A 129 -23.73 26.77 16.27
N ASN A 130 -23.98 27.59 15.25
CA ASN A 130 -24.40 28.99 15.39
C ASN A 130 -25.93 29.17 15.33
N GLN A 131 -26.69 28.08 15.23
CA GLN A 131 -28.15 28.03 15.34
C GLN A 131 -28.53 27.44 16.69
#